data_AF-A0A290ZHK7-F1
#
_entry.id   AF-A0A290ZHK7-F1
#
_cell.length_a   1.000
_cell.length_b   1.000
_cell.length_c   1.000
_cell.angle_alpha   90.00
_cell.angle_beta   90.00
_cell.angle_gamma   90.00
#
_symmetry.space_group_name_H-M   'P 1'
#
loop_
_entity.id
_entity.type
_entity.pdbx_description
1 polymer ?
#
loop_
_entity_poly.entity_id
_entity_poly.type
_entity_poly.pdbx_seq_one_letter_code
_entity_poly.pdbx_strand_id
1 'polypeptide(L)'
;MQALTQNMTGFRQAAESGGFAISSDGAQAYLDAIDEALRSLNDTRGNLYKINQKVQLGTSPDAQAIAQYNLENATGGSGTIGLIPALEQLTTALAEARAAVQKAVDNYESNDWQTKNILDKQ
;
A
#
# COMPACT_ATOMS: atom_id res chain seq x y z
N MET A 1 -7.38 -7.99 1.23
CA MET A 1 -6.48 -7.27 0.28
C MET A 1 -7.25 -6.24 -0.53
N GLN A 2 -8.18 -6.66 -1.40
CA GLN A 2 -8.96 -5.72 -2.25
C GLN A 2 -9.62 -4.56 -1.48
N ALA A 3 -10.31 -4.84 -0.37
CA ALA A 3 -10.91 -3.80 0.47
C ALA A 3 -9.88 -2.84 1.08
N LEU A 4 -8.69 -3.33 1.46
CA LEU A 4 -7.60 -2.48 1.97
C LEU A 4 -7.05 -1.58 0.88
N THR A 5 -6.81 -2.13 -0.32
CA THR A 5 -6.40 -1.35 -1.49
C THR A 5 -7.43 -0.27 -1.83
N GLN A 6 -8.72 -0.60 -1.82
CA GLN A 6 -9.80 0.35 -2.07
C GLN A 6 -9.84 1.46 -1.00
N ASN A 7 -9.71 1.11 0.27
CA ASN A 7 -9.65 2.09 1.36
C ASN A 7 -8.46 3.04 1.19
N MET A 8 -7.30 2.53 0.78
CA MET A 8 -6.13 3.38 0.54
C MET A 8 -6.30 4.31 -0.65
N THR A 9 -6.92 3.83 -1.73
CA THR A 9 -7.27 4.68 -2.86
C THR A 9 -8.25 5.79 -2.46
N GLY A 10 -9.28 5.47 -1.66
CA GLY A 10 -10.21 6.47 -1.13
C GLY A 10 -9.53 7.49 -0.22
N PHE A 11 -8.61 7.02 0.63
CA PHE A 11 -7.82 7.90 1.49
C PHE A 11 -6.92 8.85 0.68
N ARG A 12 -6.24 8.35 -0.35
CA ARG A 12 -5.46 9.18 -1.29
C ARG A 12 -6.32 10.30 -1.90
N GLN A 13 -7.50 9.95 -2.42
CA GLN A 13 -8.42 10.91 -3.04
C GLN A 13 -8.87 12.01 -2.05
N ALA A 14 -9.11 11.63 -0.79
CA ALA A 14 -9.50 12.59 0.23
C ALA A 14 -8.36 13.53 0.62
N ALA A 15 -7.12 13.03 0.71
CA ALA A 15 -5.94 13.85 0.92
C ALA A 15 -5.70 14.82 -0.25
N GLU A 16 -5.83 14.36 -1.50
CA GLU A 16 -5.63 15.19 -2.70
C GLU A 16 -6.68 16.29 -2.86
N SER A 17 -7.93 16.02 -2.46
CA SER A 17 -9.04 16.96 -2.56
C SER A 17 -9.10 17.98 -1.41
N GLY A 18 -8.21 17.86 -0.40
CA GLY A 18 -8.31 18.64 0.83
C GLY A 18 -9.54 18.28 1.68
N GLY A 19 -10.11 17.08 1.48
CA GLY A 19 -11.34 16.62 2.13
C GLY A 19 -11.24 16.41 3.64
N PHE A 20 -10.03 16.44 4.20
CA PHE A 20 -9.79 16.43 5.64
C PHE A 20 -8.74 17.46 6.03
N ALA A 21 -9.09 18.35 6.98
CA ALA A 21 -8.12 19.18 7.68
C ALA A 21 -7.35 18.27 8.66
N ILE A 22 -6.10 17.96 8.34
CA ILE A 22 -5.24 17.13 9.18
C ILE A 22 -4.16 18.04 9.80
N SER A 23 -3.90 17.90 11.10
CA SER A 23 -2.76 18.59 11.71
C SER A 23 -1.45 17.97 11.21
N SER A 24 -0.35 18.74 11.24
CA SER A 24 0.98 18.21 10.88
C SER A 24 1.33 16.95 11.68
N ASP A 25 1.08 16.97 12.99
CA ASP A 25 1.26 15.80 13.87
C ASP A 25 0.40 14.60 13.46
N GLY A 26 -0.85 14.84 13.04
CA GLY A 26 -1.74 13.80 12.56
C GLY A 26 -1.28 13.22 11.22
N ALA A 27 -0.83 14.06 10.29
CA ALA A 27 -0.27 13.61 9.02
C ALA A 27 0.99 12.77 9.23
N GLN A 28 1.87 13.20 10.13
CA GLN A 28 3.10 12.45 10.44
C GLN A 28 2.77 11.06 10.98
N ALA A 29 1.79 10.93 11.88
CA ALA A 29 1.36 9.62 12.38
C ALA A 29 0.83 8.71 11.26
N TYR A 30 0.11 9.26 10.27
CA TYR A 30 -0.31 8.49 9.10
C TYR A 30 0.85 8.09 8.19
N LEU A 31 1.81 9.00 7.94
CA LEU A 31 3.01 8.70 7.16
C LEU A 31 3.83 7.59 7.81
N ASP A 32 4.03 7.65 9.13
CA ASP A 32 4.75 6.64 9.89
C ASP A 32 4.06 5.27 9.81
N ALA A 33 2.72 5.25 9.95
CA ALA A 33 1.95 4.02 9.83
C ALA A 33 2.02 3.41 8.42
N ILE A 34 1.97 4.24 7.37
CA ILE A 34 2.13 3.78 5.99
C ILE A 34 3.54 3.25 5.75
N ASP A 35 4.57 3.92 6.29
CA ASP A 35 5.97 3.51 6.16
C ASP A 35 6.26 2.18 6.87
N GLU A 36 5.64 1.95 8.03
CA GLU A 36 5.72 0.66 8.73
C GLU A 36 4.99 -0.44 7.96
N ALA A 37 3.81 -0.15 7.41
CA ALA A 37 3.09 -1.10 6.57
C ALA A 37 3.89 -1.48 5.31
N LEU A 38 4.51 -0.51 4.63
CA LEU A 38 5.35 -0.76 3.47
C LEU A 38 6.58 -1.60 3.81
N ARG A 39 7.22 -1.36 4.96
CA ARG A 39 8.34 -2.19 5.45
C ARG A 39 7.90 -3.64 5.67
N SER A 40 6.81 -3.84 6.42
CA SER A 40 6.25 -5.17 6.70
C SER A 40 5.84 -5.92 5.42
N LEU A 41 5.28 -5.22 4.43
CA LEU A 41 4.95 -5.78 3.13
C LEU A 41 6.20 -6.20 2.35
N ASN A 42 7.28 -5.42 2.41
CA ASN A 42 8.53 -5.77 1.74
C ASN A 42 9.18 -7.01 2.36
N ASP A 43 9.15 -7.14 3.69
CA ASP A 43 9.63 -8.34 4.39
C ASP A 43 8.78 -9.57 4.03
N THR A 44 7.46 -9.39 3.98
CA THR A 44 6.51 -10.42 3.56
C THR A 44 6.77 -10.87 2.12
N ARG A 45 7.08 -9.94 1.22
CA ARG A 45 7.43 -10.23 -0.18
C ARG A 45 8.67 -11.11 -0.29
N GLY A 46 9.68 -10.90 0.55
CA GLY A 46 10.86 -11.76 0.62
C GLY A 46 10.51 -13.22 0.96
N ASN A 47 9.55 -13.44 1.85
CA ASN A 47 9.05 -14.79 2.15
C ASN A 47 8.20 -15.37 1.03
N LEU A 48 7.45 -14.54 0.30
CA LEU A 48 6.59 -14.99 -0.79
C LEU A 48 7.34 -15.46 -2.02
N TYR A 49 8.54 -14.93 -2.28
CA TYR A 49 9.42 -15.48 -3.32
C TYR A 49 9.75 -16.96 -3.11
N LYS A 50 9.71 -17.47 -1.88
CA LYS A 50 9.92 -18.90 -1.58
C LYS A 50 8.73 -19.75 -2.02
N ILE A 51 7.50 -19.23 -1.96
CA ILE A 51 6.29 -19.96 -2.34
C ILE A 51 5.91 -19.80 -3.81
N ASN A 52 6.52 -18.84 -4.52
CA ASN A 52 6.41 -18.71 -5.98
C ASN A 52 7.13 -19.85 -6.73
N GLN A 53 7.88 -20.68 -6.03
CA GLN A 53 8.54 -21.84 -6.62
C GLN A 53 7.64 -23.07 -6.47
N LYS A 54 7.58 -23.89 -7.51
CA LYS A 54 6.89 -25.18 -7.45
C LYS A 54 7.58 -26.04 -6.37
N VAL A 55 6.87 -26.32 -5.29
CA VAL A 55 7.41 -27.13 -4.18
C VAL A 55 7.77 -28.53 -4.67
N GLN A 56 8.97 -28.99 -4.33
CA GLN A 56 9.46 -30.31 -4.74
C GLN A 56 8.94 -31.37 -3.77
N LEU A 57 7.70 -31.82 -3.98
CA LEU A 57 7.05 -32.84 -3.15
C LEU A 57 7.19 -34.27 -3.72
N GLY A 58 7.92 -34.43 -4.83
CA GLY A 58 8.06 -35.70 -5.56
C GLY A 58 7.19 -35.78 -6.81
N THR A 59 7.06 -36.98 -7.39
CA THR A 59 6.34 -37.22 -8.66
C THR A 59 5.03 -37.98 -8.49
N SER A 60 4.57 -38.21 -7.24
CA SER A 60 3.25 -38.81 -7.03
C SER A 60 2.15 -37.86 -7.52
N PRO A 61 0.98 -38.38 -7.94
CA PRO A 61 -0.14 -37.54 -8.36
C PRO A 61 -0.53 -36.50 -7.30
N ASP A 62 -0.56 -36.89 -6.03
CA ASP A 62 -0.89 -36.00 -4.92
C ASP A 62 0.17 -34.90 -4.73
N ALA A 63 1.45 -35.25 -4.83
CA ALA A 63 2.54 -34.28 -4.74
C ALA A 63 2.46 -33.22 -5.84
N GLN A 64 2.13 -33.63 -7.07
CA GLN A 64 1.96 -32.71 -8.19
C GLN A 64 0.74 -31.80 -8.03
N ALA A 65 -0.37 -32.34 -7.52
CA ALA A 65 -1.59 -31.56 -7.26
C ALA A 65 -1.36 -30.49 -6.18
N ILE A 66 -0.71 -30.83 -5.07
CA ILE A 66 -0.38 -29.87 -4.00
C ILE A 66 0.59 -28.81 -4.52
N ALA A 67 1.61 -29.22 -5.27
CA ALA A 67 2.59 -28.29 -5.83
C ALA A 67 1.95 -27.28 -6.78
N GLN A 68 0.96 -27.72 -7.58
CA GLN A 68 0.20 -26.85 -8.47
C GLN A 68 -0.73 -25.92 -7.69
N TYR A 69 -1.46 -26.44 -6.70
CA TYR A 69 -2.35 -25.66 -5.84
C TYR A 69 -1.60 -24.52 -5.12
N ASN A 70 -0.42 -24.80 -4.57
CA ASN A 70 0.40 -23.78 -3.89
C ASN A 70 0.86 -22.69 -4.86
N LEU A 71 1.26 -23.08 -6.07
CA LEU A 71 1.67 -22.13 -7.11
C LEU A 71 0.50 -21.24 -7.52
N GLU A 72 -0.69 -21.82 -7.75
CA GLU A 72 -1.90 -21.06 -8.11
C GLU A 72 -2.34 -20.08 -7.02
N ASN A 73 -2.20 -20.44 -5.74
CA ASN A 73 -2.46 -19.48 -4.65
C ASN A 73 -1.46 -18.33 -4.63
N ALA A 74 -0.19 -18.60 -4.94
CA ALA A 74 0.86 -17.58 -4.97
C ALA A 74 0.68 -16.63 -6.18
N THR A 75 0.53 -17.18 -7.38
CA THR A 75 0.54 -16.42 -8.65
C THR A 75 -0.86 -15.99 -9.11
N GLY A 76 -1.89 -16.69 -8.66
CA GLY A 76 -3.26 -16.56 -9.16
C GLY A 76 -3.64 -17.74 -10.04
N GLY A 77 -4.92 -18.12 -9.97
CA GLY A 77 -5.53 -19.16 -10.78
C GLY A 77 -6.78 -18.64 -11.50
N SER A 78 -7.56 -19.56 -12.09
CA SER A 78 -8.76 -19.19 -12.84
C SER A 78 -9.78 -18.47 -11.94
N GLY A 79 -9.85 -17.14 -12.06
CA GLY A 79 -10.80 -16.28 -11.33
C GLY A 79 -10.34 -15.72 -9.98
N THR A 80 -9.09 -15.96 -9.55
CA THR A 80 -8.57 -15.40 -8.28
C THR A 80 -7.28 -14.61 -8.50
N ILE A 81 -7.18 -13.44 -7.86
CA ILE A 81 -5.91 -12.73 -7.76
C ILE A 81 -4.99 -13.51 -6.81
N GLY A 82 -3.81 -13.88 -7.27
CA GLY A 82 -2.81 -14.52 -6.42
C GLY A 82 -2.37 -13.61 -5.27
N LEU A 83 -1.78 -14.21 -4.23
CA LEU A 83 -1.19 -13.48 -3.11
C LEU A 83 -0.16 -12.45 -3.57
N ILE A 84 0.70 -12.82 -4.52
CA ILE A 84 1.76 -11.95 -5.06
C ILE A 84 1.16 -10.69 -5.71
N PRO A 85 0.33 -10.79 -6.77
CA PRO A 85 -0.23 -9.60 -7.41
C PRO A 85 -1.13 -8.78 -6.47
N ALA A 86 -1.82 -9.41 -5.51
CA ALA A 86 -2.60 -8.69 -4.51
C ALA A 86 -1.72 -7.81 -3.60
N LEU A 87 -0.57 -8.32 -3.16
CA LEU A 87 0.37 -7.58 -2.32
C LEU A 87 1.09 -6.48 -3.07
N GLU A 88 1.41 -6.70 -4.35
CA GLU A 88 1.92 -5.64 -5.21
C GLU A 88 0.90 -4.50 -5.35
N GLN A 89 -0.38 -4.81 -5.60
CA GLN A 89 -1.43 -3.79 -5.68
C GLN A 89 -1.58 -3.01 -4.37
N LEU A 90 -1.53 -3.68 -3.22
CA LEU A 90 -1.58 -3.01 -1.93
C LEU A 90 -0.36 -2.11 -1.70
N THR A 91 0.84 -2.59 -2.05
CA THR A 91 2.10 -1.83 -1.93
C THR A 91 2.04 -0.55 -2.76
N THR A 92 1.57 -0.64 -4.01
CA THR A 92 1.38 0.52 -4.87
C THR A 92 0.38 1.50 -4.28
N ALA A 93 -0.79 1.02 -3.84
CA ALA A 93 -1.81 1.89 -3.26
C ALA A 93 -1.33 2.62 -1.98
N LEU A 94 -0.55 1.95 -1.14
CA LEU A 94 0.06 2.56 0.05
C LEU A 94 1.11 3.62 -0.33
N ALA A 95 1.97 3.34 -1.32
CA ALA A 95 2.97 4.30 -1.78
C ALA A 95 2.33 5.56 -2.38
N GLU A 96 1.27 5.39 -3.17
CA GLU A 96 0.50 6.51 -3.73
C GLU A 96 -0.21 7.32 -2.63
N ALA A 97 -0.80 6.64 -1.64
CA ALA A 97 -1.42 7.31 -0.50
C ALA A 97 -0.41 8.12 0.32
N ARG A 98 0.79 7.56 0.56
CA ARG A 98 1.90 8.28 1.23
C ARG A 98 2.26 9.58 0.49
N ALA A 99 2.41 9.49 -0.83
CA ALA A 99 2.75 10.64 -1.67
C ALA A 99 1.66 11.71 -1.63
N ALA A 100 0.39 11.32 -1.65
CA ALA A 100 -0.74 12.23 -1.52
C ALA A 100 -0.79 12.93 -0.16
N VAL A 101 -0.57 12.20 0.94
CA VAL A 101 -0.51 12.79 2.29
C VAL A 101 0.64 13.78 2.38
N GLN A 102 1.84 13.42 1.92
CA GLN A 102 2.99 14.33 1.94
C GLN A 102 2.68 15.62 1.18
N LYS A 103 2.14 15.50 -0.03
CA LYS A 103 1.74 16.66 -0.84
C LYS A 103 0.68 17.54 -0.15
N ALA A 104 -0.27 16.92 0.54
CA ALA A 104 -1.28 17.66 1.29
C ALA A 104 -0.67 18.46 2.46
N VAL A 105 0.31 17.89 3.16
CA VAL A 105 1.08 18.59 4.21
C VAL A 105 1.86 19.76 3.63
N ASP A 106 2.64 19.54 2.57
CA ASP A 106 3.47 20.57 1.94
C ASP A 106 2.62 21.77 1.45
N ASN A 107 1.43 21.49 0.92
CA ASN A 107 0.47 22.52 0.51
C ASN A 107 -0.11 23.31 1.70
N TYR A 108 -0.40 22.63 2.81
CA TYR A 108 -0.92 23.27 4.02
C TYR A 108 0.12 24.24 4.61
N GLU A 109 1.37 23.79 4.76
CA GLU A 109 2.48 24.63 5.26
C GLU A 109 2.74 25.85 4.35
N SER A 110 2.68 25.65 3.04
CA SER A 110 2.86 26.73 2.06
C SER A 110 1.75 27.78 2.11
N ASN A 111 0.48 27.34 2.24
CA ASN A 111 -0.67 28.24 2.33
C ASN A 111 -0.70 29.01 3.66
N ASP A 112 -0.30 28.38 4.77
CA ASP A 112 -0.21 29.04 6.08
C ASP A 112 0.86 30.15 6.07
N TRP A 113 2.03 29.86 5.48
CA TRP A 113 3.09 30.86 5.30
C TRP A 113 2.66 32.05 4.42
N GLN A 114 1.94 31.79 3.32
CA GLN A 114 1.41 32.84 2.44
C GLN A 114 0.38 33.71 3.16
N THR A 115 -0.55 33.10 3.89
CA THR A 115 -1.61 33.80 4.63
C THR A 115 -1.02 34.70 5.72
N LYS A 116 -0.03 34.20 6.46
CA LYS A 116 0.67 34.97 7.50
C LYS A 116 1.39 36.21 6.92
N ASN A 117 2.08 36.05 5.79
CA ASN A 117 2.76 37.17 5.11
C ASN A 117 1.83 38.25 4.54
N ILE A 118 0.58 37.90 4.22
CA ILE A 118 -0.43 38.86 3.76
C ILE A 118 -0.99 39.65 4.95
N LEU A 119 -1.19 38.99 6.09
CA LEU A 119 -1.69 39.62 7.32
C LEU A 119 -0.64 40.54 7.97
N ASP A 120 0.65 40.19 7.92
CA ASP A 120 1.74 41.03 8.46
C ASP A 120 2.03 42.29 7.61
N LYS A 121 1.40 42.43 6.42
CA LYS A 121 1.57 43.57 5.50
C LYS A 121 0.39 44.54 5.46
N GLN A 122 -0.67 44.30 6.26
CA GLN A 122 -1.81 45.22 6.42
C GLN A 122 -1.70 45.97 7.75
#